data_AF-A0A4Q1ZYL5-F1
#
_entry.id   AF-A0A4Q1ZYL5-F1
#
_cell.length_a   1.000
_cell.length_b   1.000
_cell.length_c   1.000
_cell.angle_alpha   90.00
_cell.angle_beta   90.00
_cell.angle_gamma   90.00
#
_symmetry.space_group_name_H-M   'P 1'
#
loop_
_entity.id
_entity.type
_entity.pdbx_description
1 polymer ?
#
loop_
_entity_poly.entity_id
_entity_poly.type
_entity_poly.pdbx_seq_one_letter_code
_entity_poly.pdbx_strand_id
1 'polypeptide(L)'
;MTIELHVGEVDRSIAIMKEVAHWGKNIGRNIWNEQELNRENLLNYYSEDEFYLITVDGEDAAAMIMQWEDHQFWPEFDKNDAGYLHHMSVRRSFSGQGLTGHLINYAVDECKKRKVDKLRLDTAWGNVFLRSIYEHNGFELYDKFILEDHYEFARYEKKI
;
A
#
# COMPACT_ATOMS: atom_id res chain seq x y z
N MET A 1 14.35 18.70 -5.78
CA MET A 1 13.73 17.48 -5.27
C MET A 1 13.90 16.41 -6.31
N THR A 2 14.85 15.51 -6.06
CA THR A 2 15.09 14.30 -6.84
C THR A 2 14.31 13.17 -6.18
N ILE A 3 13.48 12.47 -6.94
CA ILE A 3 12.72 11.32 -6.47
C ILE A 3 13.28 10.08 -7.17
N GLU A 4 13.67 9.07 -6.39
CA GLU A 4 14.16 7.79 -6.92
C GLU A 4 13.32 6.64 -6.37
N LEU A 5 13.08 5.64 -7.21
CA LEU A 5 12.39 4.41 -6.84
C LEU A 5 13.40 3.27 -6.72
N HIS A 6 13.29 2.49 -5.65
CA HIS A 6 14.07 1.30 -5.39
C HIS A 6 13.11 0.12 -5.20
N VAL A 7 13.50 -1.06 -5.67
CA VAL A 7 12.72 -2.31 -5.58
C VAL A 7 13.57 -3.33 -4.82
N GLY A 8 12.96 -4.14 -3.96
CA GLY A 8 13.71 -5.13 -3.17
C GLY A 8 14.27 -4.60 -1.86
N GLU A 9 14.06 -3.33 -1.53
CA GLU A 9 14.58 -2.68 -0.32
C GLU A 9 13.71 -3.02 0.91
N VAL A 10 13.63 -4.32 1.24
CA VAL A 10 12.71 -4.88 2.25
C VAL A 10 12.89 -4.21 3.62
N ASP A 11 14.10 -4.21 4.19
CA ASP A 11 14.31 -3.75 5.56
C ASP A 11 14.08 -2.23 5.71
N ARG A 12 14.44 -1.45 4.69
CA ARG A 12 14.19 0.00 4.63
C ARG A 12 12.71 0.32 4.49
N SER A 13 12.00 -0.43 3.65
CA SER A 13 10.55 -0.32 3.50
C SER A 13 9.83 -0.63 4.81
N ILE A 14 10.24 -1.71 5.49
CA ILE A 14 9.71 -2.10 6.80
C ILE A 14 9.98 -1.01 7.86
N ALA A 15 11.16 -0.39 7.85
CA ALA A 15 11.47 0.70 8.77
C ALA A 15 10.50 1.89 8.60
N ILE A 16 10.17 2.25 7.36
CA ILE A 16 9.15 3.28 7.07
C ILE A 16 7.77 2.84 7.58
N MET A 17 7.36 1.61 7.27
CA MET A 17 6.04 1.08 7.69
C MET A 17 5.90 1.10 9.21
N LYS A 18 6.96 0.73 9.95
CA LYS A 18 7.02 0.80 11.41
C LYS A 18 6.92 2.24 11.92
N GLU A 19 7.67 3.18 11.32
CA GLU A 19 7.58 4.61 11.69
C GLU A 19 6.14 5.13 11.54
N VAL A 20 5.49 4.81 10.43
CA VAL A 20 4.11 5.22 10.14
C VAL A 20 3.09 4.53 11.05
N ALA A 21 3.25 3.23 11.31
CA ALA A 21 2.40 2.49 12.25
C ALA A 21 2.50 3.05 13.67
N HIS A 22 3.72 3.33 14.13
CA HIS A 22 4.00 3.91 15.43
C HIS A 22 3.37 5.31 15.57
N TRP A 23 3.56 6.18 14.57
CA TRP A 23 2.92 7.48 14.53
C TRP A 23 1.39 7.37 14.53
N GLY A 24 0.83 6.47 13.71
CA GLY A 24 -0.60 6.21 13.64
C GLY A 24 -1.18 5.87 15.00
N LYS A 25 -0.56 4.91 15.71
CA LYS A 25 -0.95 4.53 17.07
C LYS A 25 -0.99 5.72 18.03
N ASN A 26 0.03 6.59 17.97
CA ASN A 26 0.12 7.77 18.85
C ASN A 26 -0.99 8.82 18.60
N ILE A 27 -1.61 8.82 17.42
CA ILE A 27 -2.75 9.69 17.08
C ILE A 27 -4.10 8.94 17.12
N GLY A 28 -4.14 7.75 17.74
CA GLY A 28 -5.35 6.95 17.88
C GLY A 28 -5.78 6.22 16.59
N ARG A 29 -4.88 6.09 15.61
CA ARG A 29 -5.08 5.34 14.38
C ARG A 29 -4.28 4.04 14.45
N ASN A 30 -4.88 2.97 14.93
CA ASN A 30 -4.27 1.64 14.91
C ASN A 30 -4.31 1.09 13.48
N ILE A 31 -3.29 1.41 12.68
CA ILE A 31 -3.21 1.01 11.27
C ILE A 31 -2.78 -0.47 11.17
N TRP A 32 -1.64 -0.81 11.77
CA TRP A 32 -1.06 -2.16 11.78
C TRP A 32 -0.45 -2.49 13.13
N ASN A 33 -0.33 -3.77 13.44
CA ASN A 33 0.45 -4.24 14.58
C ASN A 33 1.95 -4.07 14.28
N GLU A 34 2.60 -3.13 14.97
CA GLU A 34 4.03 -2.83 14.80
C GLU A 34 4.93 -4.06 15.01
N GLN A 35 4.51 -5.00 15.86
CA GLN A 35 5.25 -6.23 16.14
C GLN A 35 5.25 -7.19 14.93
N GLU A 36 4.21 -7.13 14.10
CA GLU A 36 4.06 -7.96 12.90
C GLU A 36 4.84 -7.41 11.71
N LEU A 37 5.21 -6.13 11.72
CA LEU A 37 6.01 -5.47 10.67
C LEU A 37 7.50 -5.84 10.80
N ASN A 38 7.83 -7.11 10.62
CA ASN A 38 9.22 -7.59 10.60
C ASN A 38 9.46 -8.47 9.38
N ARG A 39 10.73 -8.61 9.00
CA ARG A 39 11.14 -9.30 7.77
C ARG A 39 10.61 -10.73 7.72
N GLU A 40 10.76 -11.48 8.81
CA GLU A 40 10.34 -12.88 8.90
C GLU A 40 8.84 -13.02 8.64
N ASN A 41 8.02 -12.20 9.31
CA ASN A 41 6.58 -12.24 9.13
C ASN A 41 6.13 -11.79 7.75
N LEU A 42 6.67 -10.68 7.24
CA LEU A 42 6.23 -10.12 5.97
C LEU A 42 6.65 -11.00 4.79
N LEU A 43 7.83 -11.62 4.84
CA LEU A 43 8.28 -12.53 3.77
C LEU A 43 7.55 -13.90 3.76
N ASN A 44 6.67 -14.18 4.73
CA ASN A 44 5.74 -15.31 4.62
C ASN A 44 4.58 -15.02 3.66
N TYR A 45 4.29 -13.74 3.38
CA TYR A 45 3.16 -13.30 2.55
C TYR A 45 3.60 -12.60 1.27
N TYR A 46 4.79 -11.99 1.27
CA TYR A 46 5.30 -11.15 0.20
C TYR A 46 6.68 -11.63 -0.27
N SER A 47 7.02 -11.41 -1.54
CA SER A 47 8.38 -11.59 -2.06
C SER A 47 9.18 -10.29 -2.03
N GLU A 48 10.50 -10.37 -2.03
CA GLU A 48 11.36 -9.18 -1.89
C GLU A 48 11.12 -8.15 -3.01
N ASP A 49 10.90 -8.62 -4.23
CA ASP A 49 10.62 -7.80 -5.41
C ASP A 49 9.23 -7.12 -5.42
N GLU A 50 8.39 -7.41 -4.42
CA GLU A 50 7.12 -6.73 -4.20
C GLU A 50 7.27 -5.48 -3.31
N PHE A 51 8.45 -5.24 -2.73
CA PHE A 51 8.72 -4.07 -1.89
C PHE A 51 9.27 -2.91 -2.73
N TYR A 52 8.58 -1.78 -2.67
CA TYR A 52 8.94 -0.55 -3.37
C TYR A 52 9.22 0.56 -2.36
N LEU A 53 10.34 1.25 -2.54
CA LEU A 53 10.80 2.34 -1.70
C LEU A 53 11.02 3.58 -2.57
N ILE A 54 10.54 4.73 -2.09
CA ILE A 54 10.87 6.05 -2.66
C ILE A 54 11.86 6.75 -1.75
N THR A 55 12.95 7.26 -2.34
CA THR A 55 13.82 8.26 -1.72
C THR A 55 13.54 9.65 -2.29
N VAL A 56 13.69 10.67 -1.44
CA VAL A 56 13.62 12.09 -1.81
C VAL A 56 14.92 12.75 -1.41
N ASP A 57 15.64 13.29 -2.39
CA ASP A 57 16.97 13.91 -2.20
C ASP A 57 17.95 13.00 -1.42
N GLY A 58 17.86 11.68 -1.66
CA GLY A 58 18.69 10.65 -1.04
C GLY A 58 18.17 10.09 0.29
N GLU A 59 17.09 10.63 0.85
CA GLU A 59 16.49 10.17 2.10
C GLU A 59 15.28 9.26 1.85
N ASP A 60 15.18 8.15 2.59
CA ASP A 60 14.03 7.26 2.62
C ASP A 60 12.76 8.06 2.96
N ALA A 61 11.74 8.04 2.10
CA ALA A 61 10.61 8.95 2.21
C ALA A 61 9.25 8.25 2.24
N ALA A 62 9.07 7.22 1.42
CA ALA A 62 7.83 6.47 1.34
C ALA A 62 8.07 5.02 0.90
N ALA A 63 7.14 4.11 1.21
CA ALA A 63 7.20 2.73 0.79
C ALA A 63 5.80 2.18 0.48
N MET A 64 5.75 1.11 -0.32
CA MET A 64 4.55 0.29 -0.53
C MET A 64 4.97 -1.16 -0.80
N ILE A 65 4.01 -2.07 -0.66
CA ILE A 65 4.12 -3.44 -1.16
C ILE A 65 3.12 -3.59 -2.30
N MET A 66 3.51 -4.22 -3.40
CA MET A 66 2.64 -4.44 -4.55
C MET A 66 2.66 -5.90 -4.97
N GLN A 67 1.53 -6.59 -4.78
CA GLN A 67 1.33 -7.99 -5.15
C GLN A 67 0.56 -8.12 -6.47
N TRP A 68 0.53 -9.34 -6.99
CA TRP A 68 -0.20 -9.71 -8.20
C TRP A 68 -1.32 -10.72 -7.95
N GLU A 69 -1.54 -11.11 -6.69
CA GLU A 69 -2.67 -11.89 -6.21
C GLU A 69 -2.90 -11.54 -4.74
N ASP A 70 -4.16 -11.47 -4.32
CA ASP A 70 -4.54 -11.21 -2.92
C ASP A 70 -5.83 -11.97 -2.59
N HIS A 71 -5.69 -13.26 -2.31
CA HIS A 71 -6.84 -14.09 -1.98
C HIS A 71 -7.44 -13.79 -0.61
N GLN A 72 -6.76 -13.01 0.24
CA GLN A 72 -7.28 -12.66 1.57
C GLN A 72 -8.39 -11.60 1.46
N PHE A 73 -8.17 -10.55 0.66
CA PHE A 73 -9.15 -9.47 0.49
C PHE A 73 -9.92 -9.54 -0.83
N TRP A 74 -9.38 -10.25 -1.83
CA TRP A 74 -9.94 -10.38 -3.18
C TRP A 74 -10.03 -11.85 -3.62
N PRO A 75 -10.68 -12.73 -2.82
CA PRO A 75 -10.72 -14.17 -3.07
C PRO A 75 -11.39 -14.56 -4.39
N GLU A 76 -12.21 -13.68 -4.96
CA GLU A 76 -12.94 -13.93 -6.20
C GLU A 76 -12.13 -13.68 -7.48
N PHE A 77 -10.89 -13.20 -7.35
CA PHE A 77 -10.02 -12.85 -8.47
C PHE A 77 -8.78 -13.73 -8.53
N ASP A 78 -8.35 -14.01 -9.75
CA ASP A 78 -7.17 -14.81 -10.04
C ASP A 78 -5.90 -13.94 -10.06
N LYS A 79 -4.75 -14.62 -10.11
CA LYS A 79 -3.45 -13.99 -10.27
C LYS A 79 -3.39 -13.14 -11.54
N ASN A 80 -2.85 -11.93 -11.40
CA ASN A 80 -2.72 -10.88 -12.42
C ASN A 80 -4.04 -10.27 -12.90
N ASP A 81 -5.18 -10.48 -12.21
CA ASP A 81 -6.40 -9.72 -12.50
C ASP A 81 -6.24 -8.21 -12.22
N ALA A 82 -5.38 -7.88 -11.24
CA ALA A 82 -5.01 -6.53 -10.86
C ALA A 82 -3.62 -6.54 -10.19
N GLY A 83 -3.02 -5.36 -10.05
CA GLY A 83 -2.01 -5.13 -9.02
C GLY A 83 -2.68 -4.79 -7.70
N TYR A 84 -2.16 -5.29 -6.57
CA TYR A 84 -2.73 -5.08 -5.24
C TYR A 84 -1.77 -4.30 -4.36
N LEU A 85 -2.18 -3.12 -3.87
CA LEU A 85 -1.35 -2.26 -3.03
C LEU A 85 -1.58 -2.52 -1.55
N HIS A 86 -0.50 -2.85 -0.84
CA HIS A 86 -0.48 -3.00 0.61
C HIS A 86 0.55 -2.07 1.25
N HIS A 87 0.37 -1.83 2.55
CA HIS A 87 1.34 -1.14 3.41
C HIS A 87 1.84 0.22 2.90
N MET A 88 1.04 0.93 2.09
CA MET A 88 1.42 2.22 1.54
C MET A 88 1.64 3.26 2.64
N SER A 89 2.88 3.73 2.75
CA SER A 89 3.39 4.48 3.90
C SER A 89 4.21 5.68 3.44
N VAL A 90 3.96 6.85 4.00
CA VAL A 90 4.74 8.08 3.76
C VAL A 90 5.23 8.60 5.10
N ARG A 91 6.55 8.77 5.25
CA ARG A 91 7.15 9.33 6.46
C ARG A 91 6.63 10.74 6.71
N ARG A 92 6.47 11.11 7.98
CA ARG A 92 5.76 12.33 8.37
C ARG A 92 6.48 13.60 7.90
N SER A 93 7.81 13.58 7.85
CA SER A 93 8.67 14.65 7.33
C SER A 93 8.44 14.94 5.85
N PHE A 94 7.93 13.98 5.08
CA PHE A 94 7.69 14.11 3.64
C PHE A 94 6.21 14.22 3.26
N SER A 95 5.33 14.26 4.25
CA SER A 95 3.90 14.29 3.97
C SER A 95 3.44 15.67 3.50
N GLY A 96 2.39 15.68 2.67
CA GLY A 96 1.95 16.89 1.96
C GLY A 96 2.73 17.17 0.66
N GLN A 97 3.76 16.38 0.35
CA GLN A 97 4.57 16.54 -0.87
C GLN A 97 4.07 15.67 -2.05
N GLY A 98 2.88 15.06 -1.93
CA GLY A 98 2.29 14.27 -3.02
C GLY A 98 2.90 12.88 -3.24
N LEU A 99 3.70 12.35 -2.30
CA LEU A 99 4.37 11.05 -2.47
C LEU A 99 3.43 9.85 -2.61
N THR A 100 2.22 9.92 -2.04
CA THR A 100 1.18 8.89 -2.27
C THR A 100 0.82 8.77 -3.75
N GLY A 101 0.66 9.90 -4.46
CA GLY A 101 0.40 9.90 -5.90
C GLY A 101 1.58 9.36 -6.70
N HIS A 102 2.83 9.60 -6.25
CA HIS A 102 4.01 9.04 -6.89
C HIS A 102 4.04 7.51 -6.76
N LEU A 103 3.77 6.95 -5.57
CA LEU A 103 3.67 5.50 -5.37
C LEU A 103 2.58 4.89 -6.27
N ILE A 104 1.40 5.50 -6.34
CA ILE A 104 0.29 5.04 -7.19
C ILE A 104 0.68 5.09 -8.67
N ASN A 105 1.33 6.16 -9.13
CA ASN A 105 1.78 6.25 -10.52
C ASN A 105 2.83 5.19 -10.87
N TYR A 106 3.77 4.90 -9.94
CA TYR A 106 4.70 3.79 -10.13
C TYR A 106 3.99 2.45 -10.22
N ALA A 107 3.00 2.19 -9.37
CA ALA A 107 2.19 0.99 -9.44
C ALA A 107 1.43 0.87 -10.77
N VAL A 108 0.86 1.98 -11.26
CA VAL A 108 0.21 2.04 -12.58
C VAL A 108 1.19 1.66 -13.69
N ASP A 109 2.42 2.17 -13.65
CA ASP A 109 3.44 1.84 -14.64
C ASP A 109 3.87 0.36 -14.57
N GLU A 110 3.96 -0.21 -13.37
CA GLU A 110 4.22 -1.65 -13.17
C GLU A 110 3.09 -2.54 -13.70
N CYS A 111 1.83 -2.14 -13.53
CA CYS A 111 0.68 -2.81 -14.12
C CYS A 111 0.75 -2.77 -15.66
N LYS A 112 1.05 -1.60 -16.26
CA LYS A 112 1.19 -1.46 -17.71
C LYS A 112 2.29 -2.36 -18.28
N LYS A 113 3.44 -2.47 -17.62
CA LYS A 113 4.52 -3.38 -18.01
C LYS A 113 4.08 -4.85 -18.05
N ARG A 114 3.16 -5.23 -17.15
CA ARG A 114 2.60 -6.58 -17.06
C ARG A 114 1.30 -6.79 -17.84
N LYS A 115 0.80 -5.77 -18.54
CA LYS A 115 -0.49 -5.78 -19.25
C LYS A 115 -1.69 -6.05 -18.33
N VAL A 116 -1.59 -5.54 -17.11
CA VAL A 116 -2.67 -5.53 -16.12
C VAL A 116 -3.34 -4.16 -16.19
N ASP A 117 -4.67 -4.12 -16.28
CA ASP A 117 -5.46 -2.90 -16.54
C ASP A 117 -6.15 -2.34 -15.29
N LYS A 118 -5.89 -2.95 -14.12
CA LYS A 118 -6.50 -2.59 -12.84
C LYS A 118 -5.47 -2.50 -11.74
N LEU A 119 -5.72 -1.59 -10.81
CA LEU A 119 -5.02 -1.46 -9.55
C LEU A 119 -6.04 -1.50 -8.42
N ARG A 120 -5.79 -2.29 -7.38
CA ARG A 120 -6.71 -2.53 -6.28
C ARG A 120 -6.04 -2.32 -4.94
N LEU A 121 -6.85 -1.97 -3.96
CA LEU A 121 -6.46 -1.88 -2.56
C LEU A 121 -7.67 -2.05 -1.66
N ASP A 122 -7.43 -2.31 -0.40
CA ASP A 122 -8.43 -2.32 0.66
C ASP A 122 -8.00 -1.42 1.82
N THR A 123 -8.98 -1.00 2.62
CA THR A 123 -8.76 -0.31 3.89
C THR A 123 -9.93 -0.57 4.82
N ALA A 124 -9.73 -0.46 6.13
CA ALA A 124 -10.84 -0.52 7.09
C ALA A 124 -11.98 0.43 6.70
N TRP A 125 -13.22 -0.06 6.71
CA TRP A 125 -14.42 0.65 6.28
C TRP A 125 -14.61 1.99 6.99
N GLY A 126 -14.33 2.01 8.31
CA GLY A 126 -14.42 3.20 9.16
C GLY A 126 -13.32 4.24 8.94
N ASN A 127 -12.28 3.95 8.15
CA ASN A 127 -11.17 4.87 7.92
C ASN A 127 -11.49 5.89 6.82
N VAL A 128 -12.48 6.74 7.07
CA VAL A 128 -12.99 7.76 6.14
C VAL A 128 -11.88 8.65 5.57
N PHE A 129 -10.84 8.93 6.36
CA PHE A 129 -9.70 9.74 5.93
C PHE A 129 -8.83 9.04 4.87
N LEU A 130 -8.48 7.76 5.03
CA LEU A 130 -7.73 7.05 4.00
C LEU A 130 -8.57 6.82 2.74
N ARG A 131 -9.85 6.51 2.93
CA ARG A 131 -10.81 6.36 1.83
C ARG A 131 -10.87 7.60 0.94
N SER A 132 -10.95 8.79 1.52
CA SER A 132 -10.93 10.02 0.73
C SER A 132 -9.61 10.23 -0.01
N ILE A 133 -8.47 9.83 0.56
CA ILE A 133 -7.18 9.88 -0.16
C ILE A 133 -7.23 9.00 -1.41
N TYR A 134 -7.75 7.78 -1.32
CA TYR A 134 -7.85 6.88 -2.48
C TYR A 134 -8.79 7.44 -3.55
N GLU A 135 -9.96 7.94 -3.15
CA GLU A 135 -10.93 8.59 -4.04
C GLU A 135 -10.31 9.78 -4.80
N HIS A 136 -9.54 10.63 -4.11
CA HIS A 136 -8.83 11.75 -4.75
C HIS A 136 -7.70 11.30 -5.70
N ASN A 137 -7.19 10.07 -5.55
CA ASN A 137 -6.22 9.48 -6.47
C ASN A 137 -6.90 8.63 -7.57
N GLY A 138 -8.22 8.77 -7.73
CA GLY A 138 -9.00 8.17 -8.81
C GLY A 138 -9.19 6.67 -8.65
N PHE A 139 -9.23 6.19 -7.41
CA PHE A 139 -9.83 4.91 -7.09
C PHE A 139 -11.33 5.09 -6.87
N GLU A 140 -12.11 4.11 -7.31
CA GLU A 140 -13.55 4.04 -7.08
C GLU A 140 -13.82 2.94 -6.05
N LEU A 141 -14.78 3.18 -5.15
CA LEU A 141 -15.22 2.16 -4.20
C LEU A 141 -15.83 1.00 -5.00
N TYR A 142 -15.21 -0.17 -4.90
CA TYR A 142 -15.67 -1.41 -5.53
C TYR A 142 -16.86 -1.97 -4.73
N ASP A 143 -16.64 -2.26 -3.45
CA ASP A 143 -17.69 -2.68 -2.52
C ASP A 143 -17.24 -2.59 -1.05
N LYS A 144 -18.11 -3.11 -0.17
CA LYS A 144 -17.80 -3.39 1.23
C LYS A 144 -17.56 -4.89 1.39
N PHE A 145 -16.41 -5.26 1.94
CA PHE A 145 -16.02 -6.64 2.20
C PHE A 145 -16.01 -6.91 3.70
N ILE A 146 -16.42 -8.11 4.11
CA ILE A 146 -16.42 -8.53 5.53
C ILE A 146 -15.52 -9.74 5.64
N LEU A 147 -14.39 -9.59 6.33
CA LEU A 147 -13.51 -10.70 6.67
C LEU A 147 -14.10 -11.48 7.86
N GLU A 148 -13.78 -12.77 7.98
CA GLU A 148 -14.41 -13.78 8.86
C GLU A 148 -14.71 -13.31 10.30
N ASP A 149 -13.88 -12.43 10.87
CA ASP A 149 -14.02 -11.84 12.22
C ASP A 149 -14.90 -10.57 12.28
N HIS A 150 -15.81 -10.37 11.32
CA HIS A 150 -16.67 -9.18 11.17
C HIS A 150 -15.92 -7.85 10.97
N TYR A 151 -14.64 -7.89 10.60
CA TYR A 151 -13.93 -6.69 10.20
C TYR A 151 -14.38 -6.25 8.81
N GLU A 152 -14.87 -5.02 8.76
CA GLU A 152 -15.39 -4.42 7.55
C GLU A 152 -14.29 -3.65 6.81
N PHE A 153 -14.11 -3.96 5.54
CA PHE A 153 -13.17 -3.31 4.64
C PHE A 153 -13.92 -2.62 3.51
N ALA A 154 -13.39 -1.49 3.06
CA ALA A 154 -13.76 -0.86 1.81
C ALA A 154 -12.73 -1.29 0.76
N ARG A 155 -13.19 -1.98 -0.29
CA ARG A 155 -12.35 -2.40 -1.41
C ARG A 155 -12.44 -1.35 -2.51
N TYR A 156 -11.32 -0.97 -3.09
CA TYR A 156 -11.22 0.08 -4.09
C TYR A 156 -10.53 -0.43 -5.34
N GLU A 157 -10.99 0.02 -6.51
CA GLU A 157 -10.40 -0.28 -7.81
C GLU A 157 -10.12 0.99 -8.60
N LYS A 158 -8.99 1.02 -9.29
CA LYS A 158 -8.63 2.04 -10.27
C LYS A 158 -8.36 1.35 -11.62
N LYS A 159 -9.04 1.81 -12.67
CA LYS A 159 -8.77 1.41 -14.06
C LYS A 159 -7.56 2.18 -14.60
N ILE A 160 -6.72 1.51 -15.39
CA ILE A 160 -5.43 1.99 -15.91
C ILE A 160 -5.49 2.32 -17.40
#